data_AF-A0A6V7KB76-F1
#
_entry.id   AF-A0A6V7KB76-F1
#
_cell.length_a   1.000
_cell.length_b   1.000
_cell.length_c   1.000
_cell.angle_alpha   90.00
_cell.angle_beta   90.00
_cell.angle_gamma   90.00
#
_symmetry.space_group_name_H-M   'P 1'
#
loop_
_entity.id
_entity.type
_entity.pdbx_description
1 polymer ?
#
loop_
_entity_poly.entity_id
_entity_poly.type
_entity_poly.pdbx_seq_one_letter_code
_entity_poly.pdbx_strand_id
1 'polypeptide(L)'
;MMVDRAKFCDILAKSTYVMSMIPLFAYILNMIMLNKQDEAYDGSSNSSADKSTFMYLLPDGCAYERFVDNLALNYIINFNQVIQMTILIGTTIICDSYYVTITLHLCEQCEILKMAFEKLGIMGGYEENRFYFRCLVVRHQHLMMIAETLEHVYNEIILLQMLGMLLVFNISGINYRLIVK
;
A
#
# COMPACT_ATOMS: atom_id res chain seq x y z
N MET A 1 19.71 -16.53 12.60
CA MET A 1 19.32 -16.30 11.19
C MET A 1 17.83 -16.53 10.93
N MET A 2 17.28 -17.76 10.93
CA MET A 2 15.83 -17.96 10.75
C MET A 2 14.96 -17.26 11.82
N VAL A 3 15.41 -17.23 13.08
CA VAL A 3 14.68 -16.58 14.19
C VAL A 3 14.62 -15.05 14.04
N ASP A 4 15.67 -14.43 13.52
CA ASP A 4 15.72 -12.97 13.32
C ASP A 4 14.84 -12.55 12.14
N ARG A 5 14.73 -13.42 11.13
CA ARG A 5 13.87 -13.22 9.95
C ARG A 5 12.38 -13.42 10.26
N ALA A 6 12.02 -14.38 11.12
CA ALA A 6 10.65 -14.51 11.61
C ALA A 6 10.19 -13.27 12.39
N LYS A 7 11.07 -12.70 13.23
CA LYS A 7 10.82 -11.42 13.89
C LYS A 7 10.68 -10.27 12.89
N PHE A 8 11.47 -10.27 11.80
CA PHE A 8 11.37 -9.25 10.76
C PHE A 8 10.02 -9.31 10.01
N CYS A 9 9.54 -10.50 9.65
CA CYS A 9 8.19 -10.65 9.06
C CYS A 9 7.08 -10.25 10.04
N ASP A 10 7.20 -10.57 11.33
CA ASP A 10 6.25 -10.15 12.36
C ASP A 10 6.27 -8.62 12.56
N ILE A 11 7.45 -7.99 12.51
CA ILE A 11 7.61 -6.53 12.54
C ILE A 11 7.00 -5.89 11.30
N LEU A 12 7.22 -6.45 10.10
CA LEU A 12 6.61 -5.97 8.85
C LEU A 12 5.08 -6.06 8.90
N ALA A 13 4.52 -7.18 9.38
CA ALA A 13 3.08 -7.35 9.52
C ALA A 13 2.47 -6.37 10.54
N LYS A 14 3.15 -6.13 11.66
CA LYS A 14 2.75 -5.10 12.64
C LYS A 14 2.87 -3.70 12.06
N SER A 15 3.91 -3.43 11.28
CA SER A 15 4.16 -2.14 10.64
C SER A 15 3.08 -1.81 9.61
N THR A 16 2.72 -2.75 8.72
CA THR A 16 1.66 -2.55 7.72
C THR A 16 0.28 -2.32 8.36
N TYR A 17 -0.01 -3.04 9.44
CA TYR A 17 -1.24 -2.83 10.22
C TYR A 17 -1.29 -1.42 10.82
N VAL A 18 -0.20 -0.97 11.46
CA VAL A 18 -0.12 0.38 12.04
C VAL A 18 -0.25 1.46 10.95
N MET A 19 0.42 1.31 9.81
CA MET A 19 0.36 2.27 8.70
C MET A 19 -1.04 2.36 8.08
N SER A 20 -1.81 1.26 8.09
CA SER A 20 -3.21 1.25 7.61
C SER A 20 -4.18 1.90 8.60
N MET A 21 -3.82 2.03 9.88
CA MET A 21 -4.65 2.68 10.91
C MET A 21 -4.48 4.21 10.95
N ILE A 22 -3.36 4.74 10.45
CA ILE A 22 -3.08 6.19 10.41
C ILE A 22 -4.12 7.00 9.59
N PRO A 23 -4.55 6.57 8.38
CA PRO A 23 -5.57 7.29 7.62
C PRO A 23 -6.92 7.35 8.35
N LEU A 24 -7.27 6.26 9.04
CA LEU A 24 -8.50 6.12 9.80
C LEU A 24 -8.51 7.09 10.99
N PHE A 25 -7.37 7.19 11.69
CA PHE A 25 -7.17 8.14 12.78
C PHE A 25 -7.17 9.60 12.30
N ALA A 26 -6.45 9.91 11.21
CA ALA A 26 -6.40 11.25 10.63
C ALA A 26 -7.80 11.72 10.17
N TYR A 27 -8.61 10.81 9.64
CA TYR A 27 -10.00 11.11 9.26
C TYR A 27 -10.90 11.36 10.47
N ILE A 28 -10.80 10.54 11.53
CA ILE A 28 -11.57 10.76 12.77
C ILE A 28 -11.24 12.13 13.37
N LEU A 29 -9.96 12.53 13.35
CA LEU A 29 -9.54 13.88 13.75
C LEU A 29 -10.17 14.97 12.88
N ASN A 30 -10.12 14.83 11.55
CA ASN A 30 -10.75 15.79 10.63
C ASN A 30 -12.26 15.90 10.87
N MET A 31 -12.97 14.80 11.08
CA MET A 31 -14.40 14.80 11.40
C MET A 31 -14.71 15.54 12.71
N ILE A 32 -13.91 15.32 13.76
CA ILE A 32 -14.09 16.02 15.05
C ILE A 32 -13.84 17.53 14.90
N MET A 33 -12.84 17.91 14.09
CA MET A 33 -12.52 19.32 13.83
C MET A 33 -13.59 20.01 12.97
N LEU A 34 -14.14 19.33 11.96
CA LEU A 34 -15.24 19.83 11.13
C LEU A 34 -16.54 19.97 11.92
N ASN A 35 -16.89 18.97 12.74
CA ASN A 35 -18.10 19.02 13.56
C ASN A 35 -18.08 20.17 14.59
N LYS A 36 -16.88 20.57 15.05
CA LYS A 36 -16.72 21.76 15.90
C LYS A 36 -16.90 23.08 15.15
N GLN A 37 -16.63 23.10 13.85
CA GLN A 37 -16.76 24.32 13.04
C GLN A 37 -18.22 24.62 12.69
N ASP A 38 -19.04 23.58 12.52
CA ASP A 38 -20.50 23.71 12.37
C ASP A 38 -21.17 24.26 13.65
N GLU A 39 -20.70 23.86 14.84
CA GLU A 39 -21.19 24.41 16.12
C GLU A 39 -20.76 25.88 16.36
N ALA A 40 -19.69 26.35 15.72
CA ALA A 40 -19.18 27.71 15.87
C ALA A 40 -19.80 28.74 14.90
N TYR A 41 -20.51 28.28 13.84
CA TYR A 41 -21.08 29.15 12.80
C TYR A 41 -22.58 29.46 12.99
N ASP A 42 -23.26 28.90 14.00
CA ASP A 42 -24.65 29.27 14.34
C ASP A 42 -24.74 30.59 15.15
N GLY A 43 -23.97 31.59 14.73
CA GLY A 43 -23.72 32.79 15.52
C GLY A 43 -23.29 34.02 14.74
N SER A 44 -23.71 34.22 13.48
CA SER A 44 -23.82 35.57 12.91
C SER A 44 -24.61 35.57 11.60
N SER A 45 -25.64 36.39 11.57
CA SER A 45 -26.52 36.62 10.43
C SER A 45 -25.90 37.56 9.38
N ASN A 46 -26.33 37.34 8.14
CA ASN A 46 -26.38 38.26 6.99
C ASN A 46 -25.24 38.30 5.95
N SER A 47 -25.61 37.79 4.77
CA SER A 47 -25.30 38.26 3.41
C SER A 47 -23.93 37.92 2.78
N SER A 48 -24.04 37.49 1.52
CA SER A 48 -23.02 37.36 0.48
C SER A 48 -22.13 36.11 0.57
N ALA A 49 -22.59 35.07 -0.13
CA ALA A 49 -21.81 34.04 -0.81
C ALA A 49 -20.52 33.61 -0.10
N ASP A 50 -20.66 32.85 0.99
CA ASP A 50 -19.55 32.05 1.49
C ASP A 50 -20.00 30.59 1.48
N LYS A 51 -19.77 29.95 0.34
CA LYS A 51 -19.91 28.49 0.21
C LYS A 51 -18.77 27.91 1.04
N SER A 52 -19.07 27.54 2.28
CA SER A 52 -18.23 26.70 3.12
C SER A 52 -17.95 25.40 2.36
N THR A 53 -16.84 25.40 1.62
CA THR A 53 -16.49 24.34 0.69
C THR A 53 -15.87 23.23 1.53
N PHE A 54 -16.68 22.21 1.84
CA PHE A 54 -16.25 21.01 2.54
C PHE A 54 -15.08 20.41 1.78
N MET A 55 -13.86 20.53 2.33
CA MET A 55 -12.64 20.11 1.66
C MET A 55 -12.48 18.61 1.81
N TYR A 56 -13.11 17.86 0.90
CA TYR A 56 -12.92 16.43 0.76
C TYR A 56 -11.45 16.10 0.42
N LEU A 57 -10.94 15.01 0.98
CA LEU A 57 -9.57 14.54 0.73
C LEU A 57 -9.40 14.00 -0.70
N LEU A 58 -10.51 13.60 -1.35
CA LEU A 58 -10.55 13.38 -2.78
C LEU A 58 -11.03 14.63 -3.52
N PRO A 59 -10.49 14.86 -4.73
CA PRO A 59 -10.69 16.07 -5.49
C PRO A 59 -11.97 15.92 -6.32
N ASP A 60 -13.10 15.77 -5.63
CA ASP A 60 -14.42 15.52 -6.22
C ASP A 60 -15.40 16.67 -5.94
N GLY A 61 -14.90 17.79 -5.39
CA GLY A 61 -15.72 18.91 -4.91
C GLY A 61 -16.70 19.43 -5.97
N CYS A 62 -16.32 19.47 -7.24
CA CYS A 62 -17.18 19.92 -8.33
C CYS A 62 -18.28 18.90 -8.72
N ALA A 63 -18.12 17.60 -8.43
CA ALA A 63 -19.17 16.61 -8.66
C ALA A 63 -20.22 16.63 -7.54
N TYR A 64 -19.79 16.99 -6.32
CA TYR A 64 -20.61 16.95 -5.12
C TYR A 64 -21.31 18.25 -4.75
N GLU A 65 -20.93 19.39 -5.33
CA GLU A 65 -21.59 20.70 -5.12
C GLU A 65 -23.12 20.63 -5.24
N ARG A 66 -23.66 19.75 -6.10
CA ARG A 66 -25.10 19.57 -6.31
C ARG A 66 -25.81 18.77 -5.21
N PHE A 67 -25.07 18.09 -4.34
CA PHE A 67 -25.58 17.24 -3.25
C PHE A 67 -25.22 17.77 -1.86
N VAL A 68 -24.45 18.87 -1.76
CA VAL A 68 -24.06 19.54 -0.50
C VAL A 68 -25.27 19.99 0.32
N ASP A 69 -26.38 20.36 -0.34
CA ASP A 69 -27.58 20.85 0.32
C ASP A 69 -28.24 19.81 1.26
N ASN A 70 -27.92 18.52 1.10
CA ASN A 70 -28.45 17.43 1.93
C ASN A 70 -27.38 16.90 2.90
N LEU A 71 -27.49 17.27 4.18
CA LEU A 71 -26.61 16.84 5.28
C LEU A 71 -26.39 15.31 5.33
N ALA A 72 -27.47 14.53 5.15
CA ALA A 72 -27.40 13.06 5.18
C ALA A 72 -26.61 12.47 4.00
N LEU A 73 -26.70 13.07 2.80
CA LEU A 73 -25.90 12.64 1.64
C LEU A 73 -24.44 12.98 1.87
N ASN A 74 -24.13 14.22 2.28
CA ASN A 74 -22.77 14.64 2.61
C ASN A 74 -22.06 13.63 3.55
N TYR A 75 -22.74 13.17 4.60
CA TYR A 75 -22.20 12.18 5.54
C TYR A 75 -21.91 10.82 4.87
N ILE A 76 -22.84 10.32 4.04
CA ILE A 76 -22.69 9.03 3.33
C ILE A 76 -21.51 9.07 2.36
N ILE A 77 -21.28 10.19 1.69
CA ILE A 77 -20.20 10.32 0.72
C ILE A 77 -18.83 10.43 1.37
N ASN A 78 -18.72 11.22 2.45
CA ASN A 78 -17.52 11.23 3.27
C ASN A 78 -17.19 9.82 3.78
N PHE A 79 -18.19 9.09 4.30
CA PHE A 79 -18.00 7.72 4.76
C PHE A 79 -17.49 6.77 3.65
N ASN A 80 -18.04 6.88 2.44
CA ASN A 80 -17.59 6.08 1.30
C ASN A 80 -16.18 6.45 0.85
N GLN A 81 -15.81 7.73 0.85
CA GLN A 81 -14.45 8.15 0.50
C GLN A 81 -13.40 7.62 1.48
N VAL A 82 -13.72 7.55 2.77
CA VAL A 82 -12.82 6.94 3.78
C VAL A 82 -12.58 5.48 3.48
N ILE A 83 -13.66 4.74 3.23
CA ILE A 83 -13.56 3.31 2.93
C ILE A 83 -12.69 3.11 1.68
N GLN A 84 -12.92 3.88 0.63
CA GLN A 84 -12.12 3.79 -0.60
C GLN A 84 -10.64 4.12 -0.37
N MET A 85 -10.32 5.17 0.39
CA MET A 85 -8.93 5.54 0.69
C MET A 85 -8.23 4.52 1.58
N THR A 86 -8.91 3.98 2.59
CA THR A 86 -8.38 2.92 3.44
C THR A 86 -8.09 1.65 2.63
N ILE A 87 -9.00 1.27 1.72
CA ILE A 87 -8.78 0.13 0.83
C ILE A 87 -7.59 0.39 -0.09
N LEU A 88 -7.52 1.56 -0.73
CA LEU A 88 -6.43 1.90 -1.66
C LEU A 88 -5.06 1.83 -0.96
N ILE A 89 -4.89 2.56 0.15
CA ILE A 89 -3.64 2.60 0.92
C ILE A 89 -3.30 1.20 1.45
N GLY A 90 -4.29 0.48 1.97
CA GLY A 90 -4.11 -0.89 2.46
C GLY A 90 -3.61 -1.82 1.36
N THR A 91 -4.24 -1.81 0.18
CA THR A 91 -3.84 -2.66 -0.94
C THR A 91 -2.41 -2.37 -1.40
N THR A 92 -2.01 -1.09 -1.53
CA THR A 92 -0.64 -0.74 -1.93
C THR A 92 0.40 -1.21 -0.92
N ILE A 93 0.15 -0.98 0.37
CA ILE A 93 1.07 -1.37 1.45
C ILE A 93 1.20 -2.89 1.54
N ILE A 94 0.09 -3.61 1.42
CA ILE A 94 0.07 -5.08 1.48
C ILE A 94 0.81 -5.66 0.27
N CYS A 95 0.60 -5.12 -0.94
CA CYS A 95 1.30 -5.55 -2.16
C CYS A 95 2.82 -5.38 -2.03
N ASP A 96 3.29 -4.20 -1.62
CA ASP A 96 4.72 -3.92 -1.44
C ASP A 96 5.34 -4.84 -0.39
N SER A 97 4.63 -5.06 0.73
CA SER A 97 5.10 -5.89 1.83
C SER A 97 5.15 -7.37 1.44
N TYR A 98 4.14 -7.84 0.72
CA TYR A 98 4.10 -9.21 0.20
C TYR A 98 5.28 -9.49 -0.72
N TYR A 99 5.61 -8.56 -1.62
CA TYR A 99 6.78 -8.66 -2.48
C TYR A 99 8.09 -8.74 -1.70
N VAL A 100 8.28 -7.85 -0.70
CA VAL A 100 9.46 -7.87 0.17
C VAL A 100 9.56 -9.20 0.92
N THR A 101 8.45 -9.72 1.45
CA THR A 101 8.43 -11.00 2.16
C THR A 101 8.82 -12.17 1.24
N ILE A 102 8.27 -12.27 0.04
CA ILE A 102 8.65 -13.33 -0.90
C ILE A 102 10.12 -13.19 -1.28
N THR A 103 10.58 -11.98 -1.60
CA THR A 103 11.97 -11.72 -1.98
C THR A 103 12.93 -12.16 -0.87
N LEU A 104 12.60 -11.90 0.39
CA LEU A 104 13.39 -12.36 1.54
C LEU A 104 13.39 -13.87 1.69
N HIS A 105 12.25 -14.54 1.51
CA HIS A 105 12.19 -16.00 1.50
C HIS A 105 13.02 -16.59 0.37
N LEU A 106 12.99 -15.99 -0.81
CA LEU A 106 13.80 -16.40 -1.94
C LEU A 106 15.30 -16.24 -1.66
N CYS A 107 15.71 -15.09 -1.12
CA CYS A 107 17.09 -14.84 -0.70
C CYS A 107 17.57 -15.88 0.33
N GLU A 108 16.72 -16.26 1.27
CA GLU A 108 17.02 -17.33 2.23
C GLU A 108 17.18 -18.70 1.56
N GLN A 109 16.32 -19.04 0.60
CA GLN A 109 16.46 -20.28 -0.16
C GLN A 109 17.75 -20.30 -0.99
N CYS A 110 18.17 -19.15 -1.54
CA CYS A 110 19.45 -18.97 -2.23
C CYS A 110 20.64 -19.17 -1.27
N GLU A 111 20.54 -18.65 -0.04
CA GLU A 111 21.58 -18.79 0.98
C GLU A 111 21.77 -20.26 1.40
N ILE A 112 20.66 -20.99 1.60
CA ILE A 112 20.68 -22.43 1.88
C ILE A 112 21.31 -23.20 0.73
N LEU A 113 20.94 -22.85 -0.51
CA LEU A 113 21.51 -23.45 -1.71
C LEU A 113 23.03 -23.20 -1.80
N LYS A 114 23.48 -21.98 -1.48
CA LYS A 114 24.92 -21.64 -1.43
C LYS A 114 25.66 -22.51 -0.42
N MET A 115 25.15 -22.62 0.81
CA MET A 115 25.75 -23.48 1.84
C MET A 115 25.80 -24.96 1.41
N ALA A 116 24.82 -25.41 0.62
CA ALA A 116 24.80 -26.77 0.08
C ALA A 116 25.83 -26.98 -1.04
N PHE A 117 26.07 -25.96 -1.88
CA PHE A 117 27.18 -25.96 -2.84
C PHE A 117 28.56 -25.96 -2.17
N GLU A 118 28.73 -25.23 -1.07
CA GLU A 118 29.99 -25.22 -0.30
C GLU A 118 30.33 -26.60 0.32
N LYS A 119 29.31 -27.45 0.55
CA LYS A 119 29.47 -28.81 1.06
C LYS A 119 29.70 -29.85 -0.05
N LEU A 120 29.62 -29.45 -1.32
CA LEU A 120 29.86 -30.34 -2.46
C LEU A 120 31.30 -30.87 -2.42
N GLY A 121 31.49 -32.18 -2.56
CA GLY A 121 32.82 -32.80 -2.55
C GLY A 121 33.40 -33.10 -1.17
N ILE A 122 32.73 -32.70 -0.08
CA ILE A 122 33.17 -32.98 1.31
C ILE A 122 32.61 -34.32 1.82
N MET A 123 31.42 -34.74 1.34
CA MET A 123 30.79 -36.02 1.70
C MET A 123 30.48 -36.82 0.44
N GLY A 124 30.98 -38.04 0.34
CA GLY A 124 30.57 -39.02 -0.69
C GLY A 124 31.57 -39.26 -1.83
N GLY A 125 31.35 -40.36 -2.55
CA GLY A 125 32.13 -40.73 -3.74
C GLY A 125 31.82 -39.87 -4.96
N TYR A 126 32.57 -40.07 -6.07
CA TYR A 126 32.42 -39.28 -7.30
C TYR A 126 30.98 -39.31 -7.88
N GLU A 127 30.36 -40.48 -7.99
CA GLU A 127 29.01 -40.63 -8.54
C GLU A 127 27.92 -39.99 -7.66
N GLU A 128 28.08 -40.06 -6.33
CA GLU A 128 27.17 -39.45 -5.37
C GLU A 128 27.25 -37.92 -5.44
N ASN A 129 28.47 -37.37 -5.49
CA ASN A 129 28.69 -35.93 -5.69
C ASN A 129 28.14 -35.44 -7.03
N ARG A 130 28.24 -36.24 -8.10
CA ARG A 130 27.68 -35.89 -9.41
C ARG A 130 26.16 -35.83 -9.39
N PHE A 131 25.51 -36.79 -8.75
CA PHE A 131 24.05 -36.77 -8.56
C PHE A 131 23.61 -35.59 -7.69
N TYR A 132 24.31 -35.35 -6.59
CA TYR A 132 24.03 -34.25 -5.67
C TYR A 132 24.21 -32.87 -6.34
N PHE A 133 25.28 -32.69 -7.13
CA PHE A 133 25.49 -31.50 -7.95
C PHE A 133 24.33 -31.25 -8.92
N ARG A 134 23.88 -32.30 -9.63
CA ARG A 134 22.75 -32.18 -10.55
C ARG A 134 21.47 -31.74 -9.81
N CYS A 135 21.23 -32.26 -8.61
CA CYS A 135 20.10 -31.86 -7.78
C CYS A 135 20.18 -30.37 -7.36
N LEU A 136 21.36 -29.90 -6.96
CA LEU A 136 21.61 -28.50 -6.62
C LEU A 136 21.38 -27.55 -7.79
N VAL A 137 21.85 -27.92 -8.99
CA VAL A 137 21.65 -27.12 -10.22
C VAL A 137 20.17 -27.04 -10.58
N VAL A 138 19.42 -28.14 -10.49
CA VAL A 138 17.96 -28.14 -10.73
C VAL A 138 17.24 -27.23 -9.72
N ARG A 139 17.62 -27.29 -8.43
CA ARG A 139 17.06 -26.40 -7.41
C ARG A 139 17.40 -24.93 -7.68
N HIS A 140 18.61 -24.64 -8.14
CA HIS A 140 19.02 -23.28 -8.52
C HIS A 140 18.17 -22.74 -9.67
N GLN A 141 18.01 -23.51 -10.73
CA GLN A 141 17.18 -23.14 -11.88
C GLN A 141 15.73 -22.88 -11.49
N HIS A 142 15.17 -23.72 -10.61
CA HIS A 142 13.82 -23.52 -10.09
C HIS A 142 13.69 -22.22 -9.26
N LEU A 143 14.66 -21.93 -8.39
CA LEU A 143 14.70 -20.66 -7.65
C LEU A 143 14.78 -19.44 -8.58
N MET A 144 15.59 -19.52 -9.63
CA MET A 144 15.75 -18.45 -10.60
C MET A 144 14.47 -18.21 -11.42
N MET A 145 13.78 -19.29 -11.80
CA MET A 145 12.47 -19.20 -12.45
C MET A 145 11.43 -18.50 -11.57
N ILE A 146 11.38 -18.84 -10.27
CA ILE A 146 10.49 -18.17 -9.31
C ILE A 146 10.84 -16.68 -9.21
N ALA A 147 12.13 -16.35 -9.14
CA ALA A 147 12.61 -14.96 -9.06
C ALA A 147 12.16 -14.13 -10.27
N GLU A 148 12.38 -14.65 -11.48
CA GLU A 148 12.03 -14.00 -12.74
C GLU A 148 10.51 -13.81 -12.88
N THR A 149 9.73 -14.82 -12.49
CA THR A 149 8.27 -14.73 -12.47
C THR A 149 7.79 -13.66 -11.48
N LEU A 150 8.39 -13.62 -10.28
CA LEU A 150 8.06 -12.64 -9.25
C LEU A 150 8.38 -11.21 -9.69
N GLU A 151 9.57 -11.01 -10.29
CA GLU A 151 10.01 -9.72 -10.82
C GLU A 151 9.05 -9.22 -11.91
N HIS A 152 8.67 -10.08 -12.87
CA HIS A 152 7.74 -9.72 -13.92
C HIS A 152 6.39 -9.27 -13.38
N VAL A 153 5.77 -10.07 -12.49
CA VAL A 153 4.47 -9.76 -11.90
C VAL A 153 4.53 -8.48 -11.07
N TYR A 154 5.57 -8.31 -10.26
CA TYR A 154 5.71 -7.13 -9.42
C TYR A 154 5.95 -5.85 -10.23
N ASN A 155 6.71 -5.95 -11.33
CA ASN A 155 6.94 -4.82 -12.23
C ASN A 155 5.62 -4.34 -12.89
N GLU A 156 4.73 -5.26 -13.23
CA GLU A 156 3.38 -4.88 -13.71
C GLU A 156 2.54 -4.23 -12.61
N ILE A 157 2.56 -4.76 -11.39
CA ILE A 157 1.82 -4.22 -10.24
C ILE A 157 2.30 -2.80 -9.91
N ILE A 158 3.62 -2.58 -9.79
CA ILE A 158 4.16 -1.26 -9.44
C ILE A 158 3.89 -0.24 -10.54
N LEU A 159 3.90 -0.65 -11.81
CA LEU A 159 3.54 0.22 -12.93
C LEU A 159 2.09 0.69 -12.81
N LEU A 160 1.15 -0.22 -12.54
CA LEU A 160 -0.26 0.10 -12.34
C LEU A 160 -0.48 0.98 -11.11
N GLN A 161 0.18 0.68 -9.99
CA GLN A 161 0.14 1.47 -8.76
C GLN A 161 0.65 2.89 -9.00
N MET A 162 1.79 3.05 -9.68
CA MET A 162 2.37 4.36 -10.00
C MET A 162 1.47 5.16 -10.95
N LEU A 163 0.91 4.52 -11.98
CA LEU A 163 -0.03 5.17 -12.89
C LEU A 163 -1.29 5.65 -12.14
N GLY A 164 -1.84 4.80 -11.26
CA GLY A 164 -2.99 5.15 -10.42
C GLY A 164 -2.71 6.35 -9.53
N MET A 165 -1.57 6.35 -8.83
CA MET A 165 -1.16 7.47 -7.97
C MET A 165 -0.94 8.76 -8.76
N LEU A 166 -0.34 8.68 -9.95
CA LEU A 166 -0.16 9.83 -10.83
C LEU A 166 -1.50 10.41 -11.27
N LEU A 167 -2.47 9.59 -11.65
CA LEU A 167 -3.81 10.06 -12.02
C LEU A 167 -4.48 10.78 -10.85
N VAL A 168 -4.49 10.17 -9.67
CA VAL A 168 -5.06 10.77 -8.45
C VAL A 168 -4.38 12.10 -8.13
N PHE A 169 -3.05 12.16 -8.20
CA PHE A 169 -2.27 13.38 -7.96
C PHE A 169 -2.60 14.49 -8.96
N ASN A 170 -2.71 14.17 -10.25
CA ASN A 170 -3.05 15.15 -11.28
C ASN A 170 -4.48 15.69 -11.12
N ILE A 171 -5.45 14.82 -10.83
CA ILE A 171 -6.84 15.23 -10.56
C ILE A 171 -6.89 16.13 -9.31
N SER A 172 -6.13 15.78 -8.27
CA SER A 172 -5.98 16.59 -7.06
C SER A 172 -5.42 17.99 -7.33
N GLY A 173 -4.35 18.06 -8.13
CA GLY A 173 -3.74 19.34 -8.51
C GLY A 173 -4.66 20.24 -9.34
N ILE A 174 -5.47 19.67 -10.24
CA ILE A 174 -6.45 20.44 -11.02
C ILE A 174 -7.54 21.02 -10.12
N ASN A 175 -8.06 20.21 -9.18
CA ASN A 175 -9.08 20.66 -8.24
C ASN A 175 -8.57 21.77 -7.32
N TYR A 176 -7.35 21.65 -6.80
CA TYR A 176 -6.73 22.73 -6.01
C TYR A 176 -6.62 24.04 -6.81
N ARG A 177 -6.24 23.98 -8.09
CA ARG A 177 -6.16 25.17 -8.96
C ARG A 177 -7.53 25.80 -9.27
N LEU A 178 -8.61 25.01 -9.27
CA LEU A 178 -9.97 25.51 -9.49
C LEU A 178 -10.54 26.22 -8.26
N ILE A 179 -10.18 25.79 -7.05
CA ILE A 179 -10.65 26.37 -5.79
C ILE A 179 -9.95 27.71 -5.46
N VAL A 180 -8.69 27.89 -5.87
CA VAL A 180 -7.89 29.10 -5.59
C VAL A 180 -8.22 30.29 -6.53
N LYS A 181 -9.15 30.13 -7.47
CA LYS A 181 -9.60 31.18 -8.39
C LYS A 181 -10.92 31.79 -7.95
#